data_AF-A0A0H5QJ93-F1
#
_entry.id   AF-A0A0H5QJ93-F1
#
_cell.length_a   1.000
_cell.length_b   1.000
_cell.length_c   1.000
_cell.angle_alpha   90.00
_cell.angle_beta   90.00
_cell.angle_gamma   90.00
#
_symmetry.space_group_name_H-M   'P 1'
#
loop_
_entity.id
_entity.type
_entity.pdbx_description
1 polymer ?
#
loop_
_entity_poly.entity_id
_entity_poly.type
_entity_poly.pdbx_seq_one_letter_code
_entity_poly.pdbx_strand_id
1 'polypeptide(L)'
;GVCAEENMRGVRVNVLDVTLHADAIHRGGGQIIPTCRRATYAACLLATPGFQEPVYLVEIQCPENAIGGIYSCLNKRRGQVFSEEQRPGTPMFTVKAYLPVMESFGFNGELRSHTAGQAFPQAVFDHWE
;
A
#
# COMPACT_ATOMS: atom_id res chain seq x y z
N GLY A 1 -3.96 -9.05 12.60
CA GLY A 1 -4.26 -10.02 11.54
C GLY A 1 -3.47 -11.28 11.80
N VAL A 2 -3.78 -12.37 11.11
CA VAL A 2 -3.19 -13.67 11.46
C VAL A 2 -1.70 -13.80 11.11
N CYS A 3 -1.18 -13.06 10.12
CA CYS A 3 0.22 -13.19 9.71
C CYS A 3 1.20 -12.30 10.51
N ALA A 4 0.79 -11.08 10.88
CA ALA A 4 1.69 -10.09 11.49
C ALA A 4 0.97 -9.15 12.48
N GLU A 5 -0.15 -9.59 13.04
CA GLU A 5 -0.95 -8.81 14.00
C GLU A 5 -1.55 -7.48 13.49
N GLU A 6 -1.34 -7.13 12.21
CA GLU A 6 -1.89 -5.94 11.55
C GLU A 6 -3.33 -6.08 10.98
N ASN A 7 -3.97 -4.96 10.65
CA ASN A 7 -5.32 -4.96 10.08
C ASN A 7 -5.41 -5.78 8.77
N MET A 8 -6.39 -6.69 8.69
CA MET A 8 -6.64 -7.52 7.50
C MET A 8 -7.52 -6.78 6.50
N ARG A 9 -7.27 -6.94 5.19
CA ARG A 9 -7.99 -6.30 4.09
C ARG A 9 -8.47 -7.33 3.08
N GLY A 10 -9.57 -7.04 2.37
CA GLY A 10 -10.12 -7.92 1.33
C GLY A 10 -10.66 -9.26 1.82
N VAL A 11 -10.93 -9.42 3.12
CA VAL A 11 -11.39 -10.68 3.70
C VAL A 11 -12.92 -10.73 3.75
N ARG A 12 -13.50 -11.80 3.20
CA ARG A 12 -14.91 -12.17 3.38
C ARG A 12 -14.99 -13.42 4.24
N VAL A 13 -15.66 -13.34 5.38
CA VAL A 13 -15.91 -14.49 6.26
C VAL A 13 -17.32 -14.99 6.04
N ASN A 14 -17.46 -16.26 5.64
CA ASN A 14 -18.76 -16.91 5.47
C ASN A 14 -19.01 -17.84 6.67
N VAL A 15 -20.12 -17.64 7.37
CA VAL A 15 -20.57 -18.56 8.43
C VAL A 15 -21.30 -19.71 7.76
N LEU A 16 -20.77 -20.93 7.90
CA LEU A 16 -21.32 -22.12 7.23
C LEU A 16 -22.32 -22.87 8.10
N ASP A 17 -22.08 -22.93 9.41
CA ASP A 17 -22.92 -23.63 10.37
C ASP A 17 -22.88 -22.93 11.74
N VAL A 18 -23.96 -23.09 12.51
CA VAL A 18 -24.11 -22.50 13.84
C VAL A 18 -24.85 -23.46 14.77
N THR A 19 -24.12 -24.04 15.74
CA THR A 19 -24.70 -24.81 16.84
C THR A 19 -24.73 -23.98 18.13
N LEU A 20 -25.91 -23.83 18.73
CA LEU A 20 -26.11 -22.99 19.92
C LEU A 20 -26.53 -23.81 21.12
N HIS A 21 -25.95 -23.50 22.29
CA HIS A 21 -26.44 -24.00 23.57
C HIS A 21 -27.85 -23.45 23.86
N ALA A 22 -28.75 -24.24 24.46
CA ALA A 22 -30.12 -23.80 24.73
C ALA A 22 -30.16 -22.53 25.60
N ASP A 23 -29.46 -22.54 26.73
CA ASP A 23 -29.44 -21.41 27.66
C ASP A 23 -28.56 -20.24 27.20
N ALA A 24 -29.07 -19.01 27.37
CA ALA A 24 -28.39 -17.79 26.97
C ALA A 24 -27.10 -17.51 27.79
N ILE A 25 -27.03 -17.99 29.04
CA ILE A 25 -25.87 -17.79 29.91
C ILE A 25 -24.58 -18.42 29.35
N HIS A 26 -24.72 -19.48 28.55
CA HIS A 26 -23.60 -20.18 27.91
C HIS A 26 -23.23 -19.57 26.54
N ARG A 27 -23.94 -18.54 26.08
CA ARG A 27 -23.73 -17.85 24.80
C ARG A 27 -23.30 -16.39 24.99
N GLY A 28 -22.72 -16.07 26.15
CA GLY A 28 -22.20 -14.73 26.42
C GLY A 28 -21.01 -14.36 25.52
N GLY A 29 -20.74 -13.06 25.39
CA GLY A 29 -19.65 -12.54 24.56
C GLY A 29 -18.28 -13.11 24.94
N GLY A 30 -18.04 -13.38 26.23
CA GLY A 30 -16.79 -14.01 26.70
C GLY A 30 -16.55 -15.43 26.17
N GLN A 31 -17.60 -16.14 25.74
CA GLN A 31 -17.50 -17.48 25.14
C GLN A 31 -17.43 -17.40 23.61
N ILE A 32 -18.21 -16.50 23.00
CA ILE A 32 -18.34 -16.38 21.53
C ILE A 32 -17.17 -15.62 20.91
N ILE A 33 -16.76 -14.47 21.46
CA ILE A 33 -15.73 -13.62 20.86
C ILE A 33 -14.38 -14.35 20.68
N PRO A 34 -13.80 -15.01 21.71
CA PRO A 34 -12.51 -15.68 21.53
C PRO A 34 -12.58 -16.93 20.65
N THR A 35 -13.73 -17.62 20.58
CA THR A 35 -13.94 -18.76 19.69
C THR A 35 -14.08 -18.29 18.24
N CYS A 36 -14.92 -17.29 17.98
CA CYS A 36 -15.05 -16.65 16.66
C CYS A 36 -13.71 -16.10 16.17
N ARG A 37 -12.93 -15.40 17.02
CA ARG A 37 -11.61 -14.88 16.64
C ARG A 37 -10.68 -15.99 16.15
N ARG A 38 -10.59 -17.09 16.90
CA ARG A 38 -9.74 -18.25 16.53
C ARG A 38 -10.23 -18.94 15.26
N ALA A 39 -11.55 -19.14 15.13
CA ALA A 39 -12.15 -19.74 13.95
C ALA A 39 -11.88 -18.91 12.68
N THR A 40 -12.06 -17.59 12.76
CA THR A 40 -11.75 -16.68 11.64
C THR A 40 -10.27 -16.71 11.28
N TYR A 41 -9.35 -16.75 12.27
CA TYR A 41 -7.91 -16.82 11.98
C TYR A 41 -7.51 -18.13 11.31
N ALA A 42 -8.07 -19.26 11.77
CA ALA A 42 -7.86 -20.55 11.15
C ALA A 42 -8.37 -20.58 9.70
N ALA A 43 -9.58 -20.04 9.46
CA ALA A 43 -10.14 -19.92 8.11
C ALA A 43 -9.27 -19.04 7.19
N CYS A 44 -8.76 -17.90 7.69
CA CYS A 44 -7.87 -17.03 6.93
C CYS A 44 -6.56 -17.74 6.54
N LEU A 45 -5.97 -18.53 7.44
CA LEU A 45 -4.73 -19.27 7.14
C LEU A 45 -4.92 -20.34 6.06
N LEU A 46 -6.10 -20.98 6.01
CA LEU A 46 -6.41 -21.98 4.99
C LEU A 46 -6.64 -21.38 3.59
N ALA A 47 -6.96 -20.09 3.50
CA ALA A 47 -7.31 -19.46 2.23
C ALA A 47 -6.11 -19.13 1.32
N THR A 48 -4.90 -18.98 1.87
CA THR A 48 -3.71 -18.29 1.30
C THR A 48 -3.67 -16.77 1.59
N PRO A 49 -3.38 -16.36 2.84
CA PRO A 49 -3.21 -14.94 3.15
C PRO A 49 -1.91 -14.39 2.54
N GLY A 50 -1.96 -13.14 2.05
CA GLY A 50 -0.81 -12.39 1.55
C GLY A 50 -0.58 -11.10 2.33
N PHE A 51 0.64 -10.55 2.23
CA PHE A 51 0.91 -9.19 2.68
C PHE A 51 0.50 -8.20 1.59
N GLN A 52 0.02 -7.04 2.02
CA GLN A 52 -0.18 -5.89 1.14
C GLN A 52 0.72 -4.77 1.62
N GLU A 53 1.55 -4.26 0.73
CA GLU A 53 2.40 -3.10 0.96
C GLU A 53 1.60 -1.83 0.63
N PRO A 54 1.68 -0.76 1.45
CA PRO A 54 1.08 0.50 1.07
C PRO A 54 1.90 1.12 -0.07
N VAL A 55 1.20 1.77 -1.00
CA VAL A 55 1.79 2.39 -2.20
C VAL A 55 1.45 3.88 -2.22
N TYR A 56 2.46 4.71 -2.50
CA TYR A 56 2.28 6.13 -2.75
C TYR A 56 2.01 6.40 -4.22
N LEU A 57 1.05 7.27 -4.49
CA LEU A 57 1.02 8.04 -5.73
C LEU A 57 1.99 9.20 -5.58
N VAL A 58 3.04 9.20 -6.39
CA VAL A 58 4.07 10.22 -6.41
C VAL A 58 3.91 11.07 -7.66
N GLU A 59 3.72 12.37 -7.46
CA GLU A 59 3.74 13.38 -8.52
C GLU A 59 5.06 14.15 -8.44
N ILE A 60 5.84 14.17 -9.52
CA ILE A 60 7.15 14.80 -9.58
C ILE A 60 7.14 15.83 -10.70
N GLN A 61 7.44 17.08 -10.36
CA GLN A 61 7.58 18.16 -11.33
C GLN A 61 9.05 18.46 -11.56
N CYS A 62 9.47 18.49 -12.82
CA CYS A 62 10.86 18.77 -13.20
C CYS A 62 10.96 19.37 -14.61
N PRO A 63 12.08 20.02 -14.96
CA PRO A 63 12.37 20.37 -16.35
C PRO A 63 12.84 19.15 -17.16
N GLU A 64 12.70 19.21 -18.49
CA GLU A 64 12.98 18.11 -19.42
C GLU A 64 14.36 17.45 -19.24
N ASN A 65 15.39 18.27 -18.98
CA ASN A 65 16.76 17.82 -18.76
C ASN A 65 16.95 16.91 -17.52
N ALA A 66 16.02 16.96 -16.56
CA ALA A 66 16.10 16.23 -15.29
C ALA A 66 15.26 14.94 -15.28
N ILE A 67 14.44 14.70 -16.31
CA ILE A 67 13.52 13.54 -16.40
C ILE A 67 14.29 12.22 -16.30
N GLY A 68 15.45 12.10 -16.96
CA GLY A 68 16.27 10.88 -16.91
C GLY A 68 16.71 10.50 -15.50
N GLY A 69 16.96 11.50 -14.63
CA GLY A 69 17.28 11.29 -13.22
C GLY A 69 16.10 10.68 -12.44
N ILE A 70 14.87 11.10 -12.75
CA ILE A 70 13.65 10.58 -12.12
C ILE A 70 13.47 9.10 -12.43
N TYR A 71 13.55 8.73 -13.72
CA TYR A 71 13.41 7.33 -14.14
C TYR A 71 14.45 6.42 -13.50
N SER A 72 15.71 6.89 -13.41
CA SER A 72 16.77 6.15 -12.72
C SER A 72 16.44 5.91 -11.24
N CYS A 73 15.94 6.92 -10.53
CA CYS A 73 15.60 6.79 -9.11
C CYS A 73 14.39 5.89 -8.87
N LEU A 74 13.34 6.01 -9.69
CA LEU A 74 12.13 5.20 -9.55
C LEU A 74 12.39 3.72 -9.88
N ASN A 75 13.10 3.43 -10.97
CA ASN A 75 13.38 2.05 -11.38
C ASN A 75 14.19 1.26 -10.34
N LYS A 76 15.12 1.92 -9.64
CA LYS A 76 15.88 1.30 -8.53
C LYS A 76 15.00 0.91 -7.34
N ARG A 77 13.84 1.54 -7.21
CA ARG A 77 12.96 1.51 -6.02
C ARG A 77 11.61 0.87 -6.30
N ARG A 78 11.54 -0.01 -7.31
CA ARG A 78 10.29 -0.67 -7.77
C ARG A 78 9.19 0.33 -8.16
N GLY A 79 9.54 1.58 -8.46
CA GLY A 79 8.59 2.61 -8.84
C GLY A 79 8.11 2.40 -10.28
N GLN A 80 6.81 2.56 -10.51
CA GLN A 80 6.17 2.35 -11.81
C GLN A 80 5.58 3.68 -12.32
N VAL A 81 6.16 4.23 -13.38
CA VAL A 81 5.64 5.44 -14.04
C VAL A 81 4.49 5.03 -14.95
N PHE A 82 3.34 5.69 -14.82
CA PHE A 82 2.15 5.40 -15.63
C PHE A 82 1.62 6.63 -16.38
N SER A 83 2.05 7.84 -16.01
CA SER A 83 1.68 9.07 -16.70
C SER A 83 2.88 10.03 -16.70
N GLU A 84 3.13 10.61 -17.86
CA GLU A 84 4.11 11.66 -18.07
C GLU A 84 3.45 12.72 -18.95
N GLU A 85 3.28 13.92 -18.40
CA GLU A 85 2.57 15.01 -19.06
C GLU A 85 3.45 16.26 -19.07
N GLN A 86 3.69 16.82 -20.25
CA GLN A 86 4.30 18.13 -20.37
C GLN A 86 3.28 19.20 -20.00
N ARG A 87 3.66 20.13 -19.11
CA ARG A 87 2.78 21.24 -18.73
C ARG A 87 2.73 22.26 -19.89
N PRO A 88 1.56 22.49 -20.51
CA PRO A 88 1.49 23.39 -21.66
C PRO A 88 1.94 24.81 -21.30
N GLY A 89 2.81 25.39 -22.13
CA GLY A 89 3.33 26.74 -21.94
C GLY A 89 4.51 26.87 -20.96
N THR A 90 5.02 25.77 -20.39
CA THR A 90 6.26 25.76 -19.62
C THR A 90 7.19 24.62 -20.03
N PRO A 91 8.50 24.71 -19.81
CA PRO A 91 9.44 23.60 -20.08
C PRO A 91 9.39 22.51 -18.98
N MET A 92 8.30 22.43 -18.22
CA MET A 92 8.16 21.50 -17.10
C MET A 92 7.34 20.27 -17.50
N PHE A 93 7.72 19.15 -16.93
CA PHE A 93 7.03 17.88 -17.01
C PHE A 93 6.54 17.47 -15.63
N THR A 94 5.36 16.88 -15.60
CA THR A 94 4.76 16.24 -14.45
C THR A 94 4.78 14.74 -14.69
N VAL A 95 5.54 14.01 -13.88
CA VAL A 95 5.63 12.55 -13.91
C VAL A 95 4.82 12.01 -12.74
N LYS A 96 3.89 11.10 -13.03
CA LYS A 96 3.11 10.37 -12.01
C LYS A 96 3.52 8.91 -11.99
N ALA A 97 3.82 8.43 -10.79
CA ALA A 97 4.30 7.08 -10.56
C ALA A 97 3.73 6.49 -9.28
N TYR A 98 3.64 5.16 -9.25
CA TYR A 98 3.44 4.40 -8.02
C TYR A 98 4.79 4.08 -7.40
N LEU A 99 4.92 4.27 -6.09
CA LEU A 99 6.13 3.97 -5.32
C LEU A 99 5.76 3.23 -4.03
N PRO A 100 6.27 2.02 -3.79
CA PRO A 100 6.05 1.33 -2.52
C PRO A 100 6.58 2.16 -1.35
N VAL A 101 5.81 2.25 -0.27
CA VAL A 101 6.17 3.11 0.87
C VAL A 101 7.50 2.70 1.49
N MET A 102 7.84 1.40 1.54
CA MET A 102 9.12 0.94 2.08
C MET A 102 10.30 1.45 1.25
N GLU A 103 10.11 1.65 -0.06
CA GLU A 103 11.15 2.16 -0.96
C GLU A 103 11.22 3.70 -0.98
N SER A 104 10.26 4.39 -0.36
CA SER A 104 10.23 5.86 -0.32
C SER A 104 11.27 6.48 0.62
N PHE A 105 11.81 5.69 1.56
CA PHE A 105 12.81 6.17 2.51
C PHE A 105 14.11 6.56 1.78
N GLY A 106 14.52 7.82 1.95
CA GLY A 106 15.69 8.37 1.27
C GLY A 106 15.46 8.76 -0.19
N PHE A 107 14.26 8.53 -0.75
CA PHE A 107 13.92 8.87 -2.14
C PHE A 107 14.15 10.36 -2.44
N ASN A 108 13.70 11.25 -1.55
CA ASN A 108 13.83 12.71 -1.76
C ASN A 108 15.29 13.16 -1.88
N GLY A 109 16.20 12.56 -1.11
CA GLY A 109 17.62 12.88 -1.17
C GLY A 109 18.27 12.40 -2.46
N GLU A 110 17.99 11.16 -2.86
CA GLU A 110 18.50 10.57 -4.10
C GLU A 110 17.96 11.31 -5.34
N LEU A 111 16.65 11.59 -5.36
CA LEU A 111 16.00 12.37 -6.40
C LEU A 111 16.67 13.75 -6.55
N ARG A 112 16.82 14.48 -5.44
CA ARG A 112 17.47 15.80 -5.45
C ARG A 112 18.90 15.73 -5.97
N SER A 113 19.66 14.69 -5.61
CA SER A 113 21.03 14.52 -6.08
C SER A 113 21.10 14.21 -7.57
N HIS A 114 20.19 13.38 -8.10
CA HIS A 114 20.18 12.99 -9.50
C HIS A 114 19.58 14.04 -10.43
N THR A 115 18.81 14.99 -9.89
CA THR A 115 18.19 16.08 -10.66
C THR A 115 18.82 17.44 -10.37
N ALA A 116 19.99 17.50 -9.72
CA ALA A 116 20.64 18.75 -9.30
C ALA A 116 19.72 19.72 -8.52
N GLY A 117 18.77 19.17 -7.77
CA GLY A 117 17.78 19.93 -6.99
C GLY A 117 16.61 20.51 -7.79
N GLN A 118 16.44 20.15 -9.05
CA GLN A 118 15.40 20.69 -9.93
C GLN A 118 14.07 19.91 -9.92
N ALA A 119 14.00 18.78 -9.22
CA ALA A 119 12.79 17.97 -9.10
C ALA A 119 12.28 17.94 -7.66
N PHE A 120 10.96 18.06 -7.49
CA PHE A 120 10.30 18.02 -6.20
C PHE A 120 9.15 17.01 -6.23
N PRO A 121 9.18 15.97 -5.38
CA PRO A 121 8.14 14.97 -5.33
C PRO A 121 7.05 15.36 -4.33
N GLN A 122 5.81 15.06 -4.66
CA GLN A 122 4.68 15.02 -3.75
C GLN A 122 4.19 13.57 -3.68
N ALA A 123 4.27 12.95 -2.50
CA ALA A 123 3.83 11.59 -2.28
C ALA A 123 2.55 11.60 -1.44
N VAL A 124 1.49 10.98 -1.94
CA VAL A 124 0.22 10.81 -1.25
C VAL A 124 -0.12 9.33 -1.20
N PHE A 125 -0.66 8.86 -0.07
CA PHE A 125 -1.16 7.49 0.02
C PHE A 125 -2.26 7.26 -1.02
N ASP A 126 -2.13 6.21 -1.81
CA ASP A 126 -3.09 5.88 -2.87
C ASP A 126 -3.83 4.57 -2.55
N HIS A 127 -3.11 3.45 -2.44
CA HIS A 127 -3.70 2.14 -2.21
C HIS A 127 -2.75 1.16 -1.51
N TRP A 128 -3.23 -0.09 -1.36
CA TRP A 128 -2.49 -1.24 -0.85
C TRP A 128 -2.33 -2.24 -1.99
N GLU A 129 -1.12 -2.73 -2.24
CA GLU A 129 -0.78 -3.72 -3.28
C GLU A 129 -0.15 -4.97 -2.66
#